data_AF-A0A367KCJ0-F1
#
_entry.id   AF-A0A367KCJ0-F1
#
_cell.length_a   1.000
_cell.length_b   1.000
_cell.length_c   1.000
_cell.angle_alpha   90.00
_cell.angle_beta   90.00
_cell.angle_gamma   90.00
#
_symmetry.space_group_name_H-M   'P 1'
#
loop_
_entity.id
_entity.type
_entity.pdbx_description
1 polymer ?
#
loop_
_entity_poly.entity_id
_entity_poly.type
_entity_poly.pdbx_seq_one_letter_code
_entity_poly.pdbx_strand_id
1 'polypeptide(L)'
;MLYVIGLGLSDETDITVKGLEAVKRSERVYLEAYTSILTVGKEKLEAYYDKEVIVADREMVESDSDTILANADKIDVSFLVVGDPYGATTHTDLVIRARELGIPVKVIHNASIMNAVGACGLQLYNFGQTISIVFFTETWRPDSFYDRIKENH
;
A
#
# COMPACT_ATOMS: atom_id res chain seq x y z
N MET A 1 -13.40 9.54 -8.71
CA MET A 1 -12.10 9.91 -8.12
C MET A 1 -11.37 8.66 -7.64
N LEU A 2 -10.04 8.66 -7.62
CA LEU A 2 -9.23 7.58 -7.06
C LEU A 2 -8.89 7.86 -5.59
N TYR A 3 -9.22 6.91 -4.71
CA TYR A 3 -8.79 6.88 -3.32
C TYR A 3 -7.65 5.88 -3.16
N VAL A 4 -6.53 6.32 -2.58
CA VAL A 4 -5.41 5.44 -2.22
C VAL A 4 -5.39 5.34 -0.71
N ILE A 5 -5.71 4.16 -0.16
CA ILE A 5 -6.09 3.99 1.25
C ILE A 5 -5.16 2.98 1.91
N GLY A 6 -4.51 3.39 3.00
CA GLY A 6 -3.78 2.49 3.87
C GLY A 6 -4.70 1.67 4.76
N LEU A 7 -4.50 0.35 4.80
CA LEU A 7 -5.25 -0.57 5.65
C LEU A 7 -4.67 -0.69 7.06
N GLY A 8 -3.44 -0.21 7.30
CA GLY A 8 -2.73 -0.47 8.56
C GLY A 8 -2.07 -1.85 8.56
N LEU A 9 -1.78 -2.40 9.74
CA LEU A 9 -0.72 -3.42 9.87
C LEU A 9 -1.21 -4.81 10.26
N SER A 10 -2.42 -4.94 10.77
CA SER A 10 -2.94 -6.17 11.35
C SER A 10 -4.13 -6.70 10.57
N ASP A 11 -5.32 -6.13 10.79
CA ASP A 11 -6.59 -6.69 10.37
C ASP A 11 -7.53 -5.63 9.74
N GLU A 12 -8.75 -6.05 9.40
CA GLU A 12 -9.74 -5.20 8.73
C GLU A 12 -10.12 -3.92 9.50
N THR A 13 -9.87 -3.88 10.82
CA THR A 13 -10.27 -2.79 11.72
C THR A 13 -9.18 -1.73 11.90
N ASP A 14 -7.94 -2.01 11.48
CA ASP A 14 -6.85 -1.03 11.50
C ASP A 14 -7.05 0.11 10.49
N ILE A 15 -7.94 -0.08 9.51
CA ILE A 15 -8.31 0.97 8.58
C ILE A 15 -8.83 2.19 9.35
N THR A 16 -8.37 3.37 8.98
CA THR A 16 -8.93 4.59 9.57
C THR A 16 -10.42 4.71 9.26
N VAL A 17 -11.19 5.36 10.13
CA VAL A 17 -12.61 5.68 9.87
C VAL A 17 -12.77 6.39 8.53
N LYS A 18 -11.86 7.30 8.18
CA LYS A 18 -11.85 8.01 6.90
C LYS A 18 -11.66 7.06 5.71
N GLY A 19 -10.81 6.04 5.86
CA GLY A 19 -10.59 5.00 4.87
C GLY A 19 -11.85 4.15 4.67
N LEU A 20 -12.44 3.67 5.76
CA LEU A 20 -13.67 2.86 5.73
C LEU A 20 -14.83 3.58 5.03
N GLU A 21 -15.05 4.85 5.36
CA GLU A 21 -16.09 5.68 4.71
C GLU A 21 -15.80 5.93 3.22
N ALA A 22 -14.52 5.92 2.81
CA ALA A 22 -14.18 6.01 1.40
C ALA A 22 -14.45 4.70 0.66
N VAL A 23 -14.08 3.56 1.25
CA VAL A 23 -14.35 2.23 0.71
C VAL A 23 -15.85 2.01 0.50
N LYS A 24 -16.68 2.34 1.49
CA LYS A 24 -18.14 2.16 1.41
C LYS A 24 -18.79 3.01 0.31
N ARG A 25 -18.25 4.19 0.02
CA ARG A 25 -18.72 5.06 -1.07
C ARG A 25 -18.24 4.58 -2.44
N SER A 26 -17.07 3.94 -2.52
CA SER A 26 -16.50 3.52 -3.79
C SER A 26 -17.37 2.48 -4.50
N GLU A 27 -17.44 2.62 -5.82
CA GLU A 27 -18.11 1.69 -6.72
C GLU A 27 -17.25 0.45 -6.94
N ARG A 28 -15.91 0.63 -7.02
CA ARG A 28 -14.94 -0.46 -7.12
C ARG A 28 -13.87 -0.33 -6.06
N VAL A 29 -13.47 -1.46 -5.50
CA VAL A 29 -12.45 -1.56 -4.46
C VAL A 29 -11.41 -2.58 -4.91
N TYR A 30 -10.17 -2.15 -5.05
CA TYR A 30 -9.02 -2.98 -5.39
C TYR A 30 -8.15 -3.17 -4.17
N LEU A 31 -7.62 -4.37 -3.96
CA LEU A 31 -6.66 -4.71 -2.92
C LEU A 31 -5.36 -5.14 -3.55
N GLU A 32 -4.30 -4.39 -3.27
CA GLU A 32 -2.95 -4.81 -3.60
C GLU A 32 -2.46 -5.82 -2.55
N ALA A 33 -2.06 -7.01 -3.00
CA ALA A 33 -1.76 -8.15 -2.12
C ALA A 33 -0.34 -8.72 -2.31
N TYR A 34 0.62 -7.95 -2.86
CA TYR A 34 1.95 -8.46 -3.20
C TYR A 34 3.10 -7.74 -2.49
N THR A 35 2.89 -6.55 -1.94
CA THR A 35 3.90 -5.74 -1.25
C THR A 35 4.02 -6.12 0.22
N SER A 36 2.93 -6.55 0.85
CA SER A 36 2.92 -7.01 2.23
C SER A 36 1.78 -8.00 2.47
N ILE A 37 1.97 -8.88 3.45
CA ILE A 37 0.97 -9.88 3.83
C ILE A 37 0.02 -9.23 4.83
N LEU A 38 -1.24 -9.07 4.43
CA LEU A 38 -2.30 -8.82 5.38
C LEU A 38 -2.62 -10.11 6.13
N THR A 39 -2.78 -10.05 7.46
CA THR A 39 -2.99 -11.26 8.27
C THR A 39 -4.39 -11.85 8.16
N VAL A 40 -5.26 -11.21 7.35
CA VAL A 40 -6.64 -11.63 7.10
C VAL A 40 -6.87 -11.86 5.62
N GLY A 41 -7.74 -12.83 5.30
CA GLY A 41 -8.17 -13.10 3.94
C GLY A 41 -9.10 -12.01 3.39
N LYS A 42 -9.17 -11.94 2.06
CA LYS A 42 -10.06 -11.03 1.32
C LYS A 42 -11.50 -11.11 1.82
N GLU A 43 -11.99 -12.30 2.11
CA GLU A 43 -13.38 -12.57 2.50
C GLU A 43 -13.75 -11.83 3.80
N LYS A 44 -12.80 -11.68 4.71
CA LYS A 44 -13.01 -10.96 5.97
C LYS A 44 -13.10 -9.46 5.75
N LEU A 45 -12.30 -8.92 4.82
CA LEU A 45 -12.39 -7.52 4.39
C LEU A 45 -13.73 -7.26 3.72
N GLU A 46 -14.16 -8.12 2.80
CA GLU A 46 -15.45 -7.97 2.11
C GLU A 46 -16.62 -7.96 3.09
N ALA A 47 -16.63 -8.90 4.05
CA ALA A 47 -17.66 -8.97 5.08
C ALA A 47 -17.68 -7.72 5.98
N TYR A 48 -16.52 -7.16 6.31
CA TYR A 48 -16.43 -6.00 7.21
C TYR A 48 -16.70 -4.67 6.49
N TYR A 49 -16.27 -4.54 5.23
CA TYR A 49 -16.45 -3.35 4.42
C TYR A 49 -17.80 -3.29 3.70
N ASP A 50 -18.52 -4.43 3.62
CA ASP A 50 -19.78 -4.58 2.88
C ASP A 50 -19.61 -4.21 1.39
N LYS A 51 -18.49 -4.67 0.81
CA LYS A 51 -18.06 -4.41 -0.57
C LYS A 51 -17.29 -5.60 -1.11
N GLU A 52 -17.48 -5.89 -2.39
CA GLU A 52 -16.59 -6.81 -3.12
C GLU A 52 -15.21 -6.18 -3.28
N VAL A 53 -14.16 -6.97 -3.05
CA VAL A 53 -12.76 -6.55 -3.11
C VAL A 53 -12.06 -7.28 -4.25
N ILE A 54 -11.52 -6.55 -5.22
CA ILE A 54 -10.82 -7.11 -6.37
C ILE A 54 -9.32 -7.18 -6.05
N VAL A 55 -8.74 -8.39 -6.00
CA VAL A 55 -7.29 -8.51 -5.76
C VAL A 55 -6.55 -8.07 -7.02
N ALA A 56 -5.66 -7.08 -6.85
CA ALA A 56 -4.75 -6.61 -7.88
C ALA A 56 -3.37 -7.23 -7.62
N ASP A 57 -2.89 -8.02 -8.58
CA ASP A 57 -1.54 -8.54 -8.55
C ASP A 57 -0.53 -7.48 -9.02
N ARG A 58 0.76 -7.85 -8.98
CA ARG A 58 1.85 -6.94 -9.35
C ARG A 58 1.74 -6.45 -10.78
N GLU A 59 1.38 -7.33 -11.71
CA GLU A 59 1.27 -6.99 -13.13
C GLU A 59 0.13 -6.00 -13.34
N MET A 60 -1.01 -6.20 -12.67
CA MET A 60 -2.14 -5.26 -12.71
C MET A 60 -1.78 -3.87 -12.17
N VAL A 61 -0.99 -3.80 -11.09
CA VAL A 61 -0.63 -2.51 -10.49
C VAL A 61 0.48 -1.79 -11.26
N GLU A 62 1.51 -2.52 -11.69
CA GLU A 62 2.70 -1.91 -12.31
C GLU A 62 2.57 -1.75 -13.83
N SER A 63 1.88 -2.67 -14.52
CA SER A 63 1.78 -2.72 -15.98
C SER A 63 0.36 -2.43 -16.50
N ASP A 64 -0.69 -2.98 -15.89
CA ASP A 64 -2.07 -2.83 -16.36
C ASP A 64 -2.94 -1.90 -15.50
N SER A 65 -2.33 -0.82 -14.99
CA SER A 65 -2.99 0.16 -14.11
C SER A 65 -4.24 0.81 -14.73
N ASP A 66 -4.37 0.77 -16.05
CA ASP A 66 -5.53 1.28 -16.79
C ASP A 66 -6.84 0.63 -16.33
N THR A 67 -6.80 -0.64 -15.91
CA THR A 67 -7.99 -1.34 -15.37
C THR A 67 -8.47 -0.71 -14.06
N ILE A 68 -7.54 -0.36 -13.18
CA ILE A 68 -7.82 0.30 -11.89
C ILE A 68 -8.33 1.72 -12.15
N LEU A 69 -7.70 2.44 -13.08
CA LEU A 69 -8.00 3.83 -13.39
C LEU A 69 -9.22 4.04 -14.29
N ALA A 70 -9.71 2.99 -14.97
CA ALA A 70 -10.84 3.08 -15.89
C ALA A 70 -12.05 3.79 -15.25
N ASN A 71 -12.59 4.83 -15.87
CA ASN A 71 -13.72 5.62 -15.34
C ASN A 71 -13.52 6.25 -13.95
N ALA A 72 -12.30 6.24 -13.38
CA ALA A 72 -12.06 6.82 -12.06
C ALA A 72 -12.17 8.36 -12.05
N ASP A 73 -12.35 9.00 -13.21
CA ASP A 73 -12.76 10.40 -13.36
C ASP A 73 -14.25 10.61 -13.05
N LYS A 74 -15.09 9.60 -13.26
CA LYS A 74 -16.56 9.65 -13.10
C LYS A 74 -17.07 8.97 -11.83
N ILE A 75 -16.45 7.87 -11.45
CA ILE A 75 -16.85 7.04 -10.31
C ILE A 75 -15.78 7.02 -9.24
N ASP A 76 -16.18 6.71 -8.01
CA ASP A 76 -15.23 6.56 -6.92
C ASP A 76 -14.62 5.17 -6.89
N VAL A 77 -13.29 5.11 -6.94
CA VAL A 77 -12.50 3.88 -6.95
C VAL A 77 -11.59 3.90 -5.74
N SER A 78 -11.59 2.85 -4.93
CA SER A 78 -10.67 2.67 -3.82
C SER A 78 -9.57 1.68 -4.19
N PHE A 79 -8.33 2.05 -3.93
CA PHE A 79 -7.16 1.21 -4.05
C PHE A 79 -6.54 1.05 -2.66
N LEU A 80 -6.65 -0.17 -2.12
CA LEU A 80 -6.27 -0.54 -0.77
C LEU A 80 -4.83 -1.06 -0.76
N VAL A 81 -4.03 -0.51 0.15
CA VAL A 81 -2.62 -0.85 0.33
C VAL A 81 -2.40 -1.28 1.78
N VAL A 82 -1.68 -2.38 1.99
CA VAL A 82 -1.30 -2.83 3.34
C VAL A 82 -0.31 -1.84 3.95
N GLY A 83 -0.55 -1.43 5.20
CA GLY A 83 0.20 -0.38 5.87
C GLY A 83 -0.25 1.02 5.44
N ASP A 84 0.70 1.83 4.99
CA ASP A 84 0.48 3.20 4.50
C ASP A 84 0.81 3.28 3.00
N PRO A 85 0.02 4.02 2.19
CA PRO A 85 0.24 4.14 0.75
C PRO A 85 1.65 4.50 0.32
N TYR A 86 2.41 5.25 1.13
CA TYR A 86 3.75 5.72 0.78
C TYR A 86 4.85 5.21 1.73
N GLY A 87 4.52 4.27 2.62
CA GLY A 87 5.46 3.77 3.63
C GLY A 87 6.67 3.04 3.03
N ALA A 88 6.47 2.24 1.98
CA ALA A 88 7.55 1.42 1.38
C ALA A 88 7.17 0.83 0.01
N THR A 89 6.40 1.54 -0.83
CA THR A 89 5.79 0.95 -2.03
C THR A 89 5.92 1.81 -3.28
N THR A 90 5.67 1.20 -4.44
CA THR A 90 5.74 1.82 -5.78
C THR A 90 4.46 2.56 -6.18
N HIS A 91 3.46 2.64 -5.29
CA HIS A 91 2.13 3.20 -5.59
C HIS A 91 2.12 4.69 -5.97
N THR A 92 3.22 5.41 -5.73
CA THR A 92 3.43 6.76 -6.28
C THR A 92 3.29 6.79 -7.79
N ASP A 93 3.71 5.75 -8.50
CA ASP A 93 3.61 5.67 -9.96
C ASP A 93 2.14 5.63 -10.42
N LEU A 94 1.29 4.83 -9.76
CA LEU A 94 -0.16 4.80 -10.01
C LEU A 94 -0.80 6.19 -9.79
N VAL A 95 -0.37 6.90 -8.75
CA VAL A 95 -0.85 8.27 -8.45
C VAL A 95 -0.42 9.26 -9.52
N ILE A 96 0.80 9.15 -10.05
CA ILE A 96 1.29 9.99 -11.15
C ILE A 96 0.46 9.74 -12.40
N ARG A 97 0.29 8.48 -12.83
CA ARG A 97 -0.52 8.12 -13.99
C ARG A 97 -1.97 8.63 -13.87
N ALA A 98 -2.59 8.48 -12.70
CA ALA A 98 -3.93 8.99 -12.45
C ALA A 98 -4.01 10.53 -12.66
N ARG A 99 -3.02 11.27 -12.16
CA ARG A 99 -2.96 12.72 -12.34
C ARG A 99 -2.74 13.13 -13.80
N GLU A 100 -1.90 12.41 -14.54
CA GLU A 100 -1.68 12.65 -15.98
C GLU A 100 -2.97 12.45 -16.79
N LEU A 101 -3.82 11.51 -16.38
CA LEU A 101 -5.15 11.28 -16.95
C LEU A 101 -6.23 12.26 -16.43
N GLY A 102 -5.86 13.24 -15.59
CA GLY A 102 -6.81 14.20 -15.02
C GLY A 102 -7.75 13.62 -13.96
N ILE A 103 -7.47 12.42 -13.45
CA ILE A 103 -8.26 11.76 -12.41
C ILE A 103 -7.92 12.40 -11.05
N PRO A 104 -8.91 12.91 -10.29
CA PRO A 104 -8.66 13.39 -8.94
C PRO A 104 -8.20 12.25 -8.04
N VAL A 105 -7.10 12.44 -7.32
CA VAL A 105 -6.55 11.45 -6.37
C VAL A 105 -6.63 11.97 -4.94
N LYS A 106 -7.10 11.13 -4.02
CA LYS A 106 -7.14 11.39 -2.58
C LYS A 106 -6.47 10.28 -1.81
N VAL A 107 -5.38 10.61 -1.12
CA VAL A 107 -4.64 9.68 -0.28
C VAL A 107 -5.21 9.71 1.14
N ILE A 108 -5.39 8.52 1.72
CA ILE A 108 -5.79 8.32 3.11
C ILE A 108 -4.71 7.48 3.78
N HIS A 109 -3.92 8.15 4.62
CA HIS A 109 -2.80 7.57 5.34
C HIS A 109 -3.24 6.63 6.46
N ASN A 110 -2.31 5.77 6.88
CA ASN A 110 -2.48 4.87 8.01
C ASN A 110 -1.14 4.57 8.73
N ALA A 111 -1.16 3.65 9.70
CA ALA A 111 0.03 3.11 10.33
C ALA A 111 0.92 2.41 9.29
N SER A 112 2.24 2.50 9.49
CA SER A 112 3.24 1.90 8.62
C SER A 112 4.26 1.16 9.46
N ILE A 113 4.86 0.08 8.95
CA ILE A 113 5.94 -0.59 9.68
C ILE A 113 7.10 0.37 9.99
N MET A 114 7.28 1.38 9.13
CA MET A 114 8.27 2.45 9.28
C MET A 114 8.10 3.27 10.56
N ASN A 115 6.87 3.45 11.06
CA ASN A 115 6.61 4.15 12.32
C ASN A 115 6.35 3.17 13.47
N ALA A 116 5.75 2.01 13.20
CA ALA A 116 5.48 0.98 14.21
C ALA A 116 6.74 0.35 14.81
N VAL A 117 7.90 0.42 14.13
CA VAL A 117 9.20 -0.02 14.66
C VAL A 117 9.61 0.68 15.97
N GLY A 118 8.98 1.81 16.31
CA GLY A 118 9.11 2.44 17.63
C GLY A 118 8.72 1.51 18.80
N ALA A 119 7.96 0.44 18.54
CA ALA A 119 7.68 -0.62 19.51
C ALA A 119 8.94 -1.31 20.06
N CYS A 120 10.09 -1.20 19.36
CA CYS A 120 11.38 -1.67 19.85
C CYS A 120 11.98 -0.81 20.98
N GLY A 121 11.34 0.31 21.36
CA GLY A 121 11.84 1.24 22.38
C GLY A 121 12.93 2.19 21.89
N LEU A 122 13.22 2.18 20.58
CA LEU A 122 14.19 3.06 19.95
C LEU A 122 13.53 4.35 19.46
N GLN A 123 14.25 5.48 19.58
CA GLN A 123 13.74 6.76 19.13
C GLN A 123 13.71 6.83 17.60
N LEU A 124 12.52 7.06 17.03
CA LEU A 124 12.32 7.13 15.57
C LEU A 124 13.23 8.15 14.86
N TYR A 125 13.58 9.26 15.52
CA TYR A 125 14.51 10.26 14.97
C TYR A 125 15.93 9.74 14.72
N ASN A 126 16.30 8.62 15.33
CA ASN A 126 17.64 8.03 15.18
C ASN A 126 17.66 6.91 14.12
N PHE A 127 16.54 6.60 13.47
CA PHE A 127 16.53 5.65 12.37
C PHE A 127 17.09 6.34 11.11
N GLY A 128 18.13 5.75 10.54
CA GLY A 128 18.74 6.19 9.29
C GLY A 128 18.00 5.70 8.05
N GLN A 129 18.72 5.56 6.95
CA GLN A 129 18.16 5.09 5.68
C GLN A 129 17.61 3.66 5.83
N THR A 130 16.36 3.45 5.40
CA THR A 130 15.75 2.12 5.32
C THR A 130 16.29 1.36 4.11
N ILE A 131 16.54 0.07 4.30
CA ILE A 131 17.11 -0.84 3.30
C ILE A 131 16.23 -2.09 3.14
N SER A 132 16.34 -2.75 1.98
CA SER A 132 15.68 -4.02 1.72
C SER A 132 16.71 -5.14 1.58
N ILE A 133 16.52 -6.23 2.33
CA ILE A 133 17.31 -7.45 2.19
C ILE A 133 16.45 -8.45 1.41
N VAL A 134 16.96 -8.87 0.25
CA VAL A 134 16.26 -9.76 -0.68
C VAL A 134 16.68 -11.20 -0.46
N PHE A 135 15.82 -12.14 -0.85
CA PHE A 135 16.17 -13.56 -0.83
C PHE A 135 17.34 -13.85 -1.78
N PHE A 136 18.29 -14.64 -1.28
CA PHE A 136 19.38 -15.15 -2.09
C PHE A 136 18.91 -16.31 -2.96
N THR A 137 19.43 -16.34 -4.18
CA THR A 137 19.36 -17.53 -5.04
C THR A 137 20.74 -18.20 -5.10
N GLU A 138 20.84 -19.32 -5.80
CA GLU A 138 22.13 -19.99 -6.00
C GLU A 138 23.15 -19.11 -6.71
N THR A 139 22.70 -18.28 -7.65
CA THR A 139 23.55 -17.47 -8.53
C THR A 139 23.51 -15.97 -8.22
N TRP A 140 22.61 -15.52 -7.34
CA TRP A 140 22.42 -14.10 -7.06
C TRP A 140 22.32 -13.84 -5.55
N ARG A 141 23.33 -13.15 -5.01
CA ARG A 141 23.49 -12.83 -3.59
C ARG A 141 23.95 -11.39 -3.43
N PRO A 142 23.06 -10.41 -3.65
CA PRO A 142 23.43 -9.01 -3.52
C PRO A 142 23.73 -8.66 -2.07
N ASP A 143 24.71 -7.81 -1.85
CA ASP A 143 25.18 -7.37 -0.53
C ASP A 143 25.19 -5.83 -0.39
N SER A 144 24.62 -5.11 -1.36
CA SER A 144 24.55 -3.64 -1.37
C SER A 144 23.85 -3.03 -0.15
N PHE A 145 23.06 -3.82 0.57
CA PHE A 145 22.47 -3.43 1.84
C PHE A 145 23.52 -3.19 2.94
N TYR A 146 24.67 -3.87 2.89
CA TYR A 146 25.72 -3.80 3.91
C TYR A 146 26.34 -2.41 3.99
N ASP A 147 26.76 -1.86 2.84
CA ASP A 147 27.38 -0.54 2.80
C ASP A 147 26.43 0.55 3.31
N ARG A 148 25.13 0.45 2.97
CA ARG A 148 24.08 1.36 3.47
C ARG A 148 23.84 1.23 4.98
N ILE A 149 23.91 0.02 5.54
CA ILE A 149 23.85 -0.16 7.01
C ILE A 149 25.04 0.53 7.66
N LYS A 150 26.24 0.40 7.09
CA LYS A 150 27.45 1.03 7.61
C LYS A 150 27.38 2.56 7.58
N GLU A 151 26.66 3.15 6.63
CA GLU A 151 26.40 4.60 6.56
C GLU A 151 25.44 5.10 7.64
N ASN A 152 24.61 4.24 8.24
CA ASN A 152 23.68 4.59 9.34
C ASN A 152 24.35 4.65 10.73
N HIS A 153 25.68 4.63 10.79
CA HIS A 153 26.47 4.52 12.01
C HIS A 153 26.82 5.88 12.64
#